data_AF-A0A4S3JNP1-F1
#
_entry.id   AF-A0A4S3JNP1-F1
#
_cell.length_a   1.000
_cell.length_b   1.000
_cell.length_c   1.000
_cell.angle_alpha   90.00
_cell.angle_beta   90.00
_cell.angle_gamma   90.00
#
_symmetry.space_group_name_H-M   'P 1'
#
loop_
_entity.id
_entity.type
_entity.pdbx_description
1 polymer ?
#
loop_
_entity_poly.entity_id
_entity_poly.type
_entity_poly.pdbx_seq_one_letter_code
_entity_poly.pdbx_strand_id
1 'polypeptide(L)'
;MIEQAQENMDELNRLNTDALSERSARLLRRLLAIEAKAAEGNLQSAQSPRNQLIYALSDEASRGLKSVFLAGTTSKIDMSDWRETLSASLSDVPVTIYDPYRADWDSSWREDINFAPYRKQVEWELDKQDKADIVVIHFHPATQAPVSLLEFEIWARVPGKVITVCPEGYWKRGNVQIVCRKFGVEMVDNVDGLKEAVVKRLPVGS
;
A
#
# COMPACT_ATOMS: atom_id res chain seq x y z
N MET A 1 -33.14 61.16 -7.35
CA MET A 1 -31.77 60.84 -6.90
C MET A 1 -31.66 59.47 -6.23
N ILE A 2 -32.70 58.94 -5.59
CA ILE A 2 -32.65 57.61 -4.94
C ILE A 2 -32.95 56.46 -5.93
N GLU A 3 -33.84 56.65 -6.91
CA GLU A 3 -34.17 55.61 -7.91
C GLU A 3 -33.01 55.29 -8.88
N GLN A 4 -32.27 56.31 -9.35
CA GLN A 4 -31.06 56.11 -10.17
C GLN A 4 -29.92 55.41 -9.41
N ALA A 5 -29.88 55.49 -8.08
CA ALA A 5 -28.88 54.79 -7.27
C ALA A 5 -29.25 53.31 -7.08
N GLN A 6 -30.54 52.97 -7.10
CA GLN A 6 -31.03 51.59 -7.00
C GLN A 6 -30.91 50.85 -8.35
N GLU A 7 -31.26 51.49 -9.47
CA GLU A 7 -31.09 50.90 -10.80
C GLU A 7 -29.61 50.58 -11.10
N ASN A 8 -28.68 51.50 -10.78
CA ASN A 8 -27.25 51.26 -10.93
C ASN A 8 -26.73 50.11 -10.05
N MET A 9 -27.30 49.92 -8.86
CA MET A 9 -26.89 48.88 -7.92
C MET A 9 -27.42 47.50 -8.32
N ASP A 10 -28.63 47.43 -8.86
CA ASP A 10 -29.21 46.21 -9.41
C ASP A 10 -28.51 45.78 -10.71
N GLU A 11 -28.12 46.74 -11.56
CA GLU A 11 -27.34 46.46 -12.76
C GLU A 11 -25.91 45.98 -12.43
N LEU A 12 -25.25 46.60 -11.44
CA LEU A 12 -23.96 46.13 -10.91
C LEU A 12 -24.06 44.73 -10.29
N ASN A 13 -25.12 44.44 -9.53
CA ASN A 13 -25.34 43.12 -8.96
C ASN A 13 -25.60 42.07 -10.05
N ARG A 14 -26.37 42.39 -11.10
CA ARG A 14 -26.58 41.50 -12.24
C ARG A 14 -25.28 41.22 -12.99
N LEU A 15 -24.52 42.25 -13.34
CA LEU A 15 -23.23 42.11 -14.03
C LEU A 15 -22.23 41.30 -13.21
N ASN A 16 -22.21 41.50 -11.89
CA ASN A 16 -21.33 40.74 -11.00
C ASN A 16 -21.77 39.27 -10.86
N THR A 17 -23.08 39.01 -10.84
CA THR A 17 -23.65 37.65 -10.81
C THR A 17 -23.36 36.89 -12.10
N ASP A 18 -23.51 37.55 -13.26
CA ASP A 18 -23.20 36.98 -14.57
C ASP A 18 -21.69 36.71 -14.74
N ALA A 19 -20.84 37.64 -14.30
CA ALA A 19 -19.39 37.46 -14.32
C ALA A 19 -18.93 36.31 -13.39
N LEU A 20 -19.53 36.19 -12.20
CA LEU A 20 -19.28 35.07 -11.27
C LEU A 20 -19.78 33.74 -11.84
N SER A 21 -20.93 33.74 -12.51
CA SER A 21 -21.50 32.57 -13.19
C SER A 21 -20.61 32.11 -14.34
N GLU A 22 -20.14 33.03 -15.19
CA GLU A 22 -19.21 32.72 -16.27
C GLU A 22 -17.87 32.17 -15.76
N ARG A 23 -17.34 32.75 -14.68
CA ARG A 23 -16.07 32.32 -14.09
C ARG A 23 -16.19 30.92 -13.48
N SER A 24 -17.32 30.63 -12.84
CA SER A 24 -17.66 29.31 -12.30
C SER A 24 -17.83 28.28 -13.42
N ALA A 25 -18.53 28.64 -14.50
CA ALA A 25 -18.70 27.77 -15.68
C ALA A 25 -17.36 27.48 -16.38
N ARG A 26 -16.46 28.47 -16.47
CA ARG A 26 -15.10 28.28 -17.01
C ARG A 26 -14.25 27.35 -16.14
N LEU A 27 -14.35 27.47 -14.82
CA LEU A 27 -13.69 26.55 -13.89
C LEU A 27 -14.22 25.12 -14.03
N LEU A 28 -15.55 24.94 -14.11
CA LEU A 28 -16.15 23.62 -14.29
C LEU A 28 -15.71 22.95 -15.59
N ARG A 29 -15.69 23.70 -16.71
CA ARG A 29 -15.19 23.19 -18.00
C ARG A 29 -13.72 22.81 -17.94
N ARG A 30 -12.89 23.57 -17.21
CA ARG A 30 -11.49 23.22 -16.98
C ARG A 30 -11.34 21.96 -16.12
N LEU A 31 -12.16 21.81 -15.08
CA LEU A 31 -12.16 20.62 -14.23
C LEU A 31 -12.55 19.37 -15.04
N LEU A 32 -13.65 19.46 -15.79
CA LEU A 32 -14.11 18.39 -16.69
C LEU A 32 -13.08 18.06 -17.76
N ALA A 33 -12.35 19.04 -18.30
CA ALA A 33 -11.27 18.79 -19.25
C ALA A 33 -10.03 18.13 -18.60
N ILE A 34 -9.77 18.40 -17.32
CA ILE A 34 -8.72 17.71 -16.55
C ILE A 34 -9.15 16.27 -16.26
N GLU A 35 -10.40 16.03 -15.86
CA GLU A 35 -10.96 14.69 -15.68
C GLU A 35 -10.98 13.90 -16.99
N ALA A 36 -11.38 14.52 -18.10
CA ALA A 36 -11.33 13.91 -19.43
C ALA A 36 -9.90 13.59 -19.86
N LYS A 37 -8.93 14.48 -19.63
CA LYS A 37 -7.50 14.20 -19.89
C LYS A 37 -6.92 13.13 -18.97
N ALA A 38 -7.37 13.05 -17.71
CA ALA A 38 -7.01 11.98 -16.80
C ALA A 38 -7.61 10.65 -17.27
N ALA A 39 -8.83 10.65 -17.80
CA ALA A 39 -9.48 9.48 -18.39
C ALA A 39 -8.82 9.05 -19.72
N GLU A 40 -8.47 9.99 -20.60
CA GLU A 40 -7.73 9.76 -21.85
C GLU A 40 -6.28 9.31 -21.60
N GLY A 41 -5.63 9.84 -20.57
CA GLY A 41 -4.32 9.36 -20.10
C GLY A 41 -4.37 7.94 -19.52
N ASN A 42 -5.56 7.46 -19.14
CA ASN A 42 -5.82 6.11 -18.63
C ASN A 42 -6.28 5.11 -19.72
N LEU A 43 -6.34 5.55 -20.98
CA LEU A 43 -6.74 4.74 -22.15
C LEU A 43 -5.56 4.11 -22.90
N GLN A 44 -4.34 4.19 -22.37
CA GLN A 44 -3.31 3.20 -22.70
C GLN A 44 -3.76 1.86 -22.11
N SER A 45 -4.30 0.98 -22.97
CA SER A 45 -4.85 -0.34 -22.66
C SER A 45 -4.65 -0.78 -21.21
N ALA A 46 -5.71 -0.76 -20.39
CA ALA A 46 -5.69 -1.39 -19.07
C ALA A 46 -5.54 -2.91 -19.27
N GLN A 47 -4.31 -3.34 -19.52
CA GLN A 47 -3.92 -4.74 -19.43
C GLN A 47 -4.29 -5.18 -18.01
N SER A 48 -4.98 -6.32 -17.90
CA SER A 48 -5.28 -6.88 -16.57
C SER A 48 -3.99 -6.98 -15.76
N PRO A 49 -4.03 -6.65 -14.46
CA PRO A 49 -2.84 -6.73 -13.62
C PRO A 49 -2.23 -8.12 -13.74
N ARG A 50 -0.92 -8.16 -13.96
CA ARG A 50 -0.14 -9.39 -14.03
C ARG A 50 0.13 -9.96 -12.64
N ASN A 51 0.05 -9.14 -11.60
CA ASN A 51 0.12 -9.62 -10.23
C ASN A 51 -1.20 -10.26 -9.79
N GLN A 52 -1.08 -11.20 -8.85
CA GLN A 52 -2.21 -11.83 -8.17
C GLN A 52 -2.18 -11.43 -6.71
N LEU A 53 -3.29 -10.93 -6.18
CA LEU A 53 -3.46 -10.72 -4.74
C LEU A 53 -4.21 -11.90 -4.14
N ILE A 54 -3.69 -12.46 -3.05
CA ILE A 54 -4.32 -13.49 -2.25
C ILE A 54 -4.42 -12.94 -0.82
N TYR A 55 -5.65 -12.71 -0.37
CA TYR A 55 -5.91 -12.14 0.94
C TYR A 55 -5.95 -13.20 2.04
N ALA A 56 -5.85 -12.74 3.29
CA ALA A 56 -5.93 -13.55 4.49
C ALA A 56 -7.06 -14.59 4.44
N LEU A 57 -6.75 -15.79 4.91
CA LEU A 57 -7.63 -16.96 4.94
C LEU A 57 -8.02 -17.55 3.57
N SER A 58 -7.50 -17.02 2.46
CA SER A 58 -7.67 -17.64 1.14
C SER A 58 -6.69 -18.81 0.91
N ASP A 59 -7.22 -19.88 0.31
CA ASP A 59 -6.48 -21.08 -0.08
C ASP A 59 -6.15 -21.11 -1.59
N GLU A 60 -6.33 -19.98 -2.28
CA GLU A 60 -5.94 -19.87 -3.68
C GLU A 60 -4.47 -20.24 -3.91
N ALA A 61 -4.21 -20.90 -5.04
CA ALA A 61 -2.85 -21.23 -5.45
C ALA A 61 -2.13 -19.99 -6.01
N SER A 62 -0.83 -19.90 -5.73
CA SER A 62 0.07 -18.94 -6.36
C SER A 62 0.18 -19.20 -7.86
N ARG A 63 0.17 -18.14 -8.66
CA ARG A 63 0.32 -18.18 -10.13
C ARG A 63 1.44 -17.27 -10.65
N GLY A 64 2.05 -16.47 -9.79
CA GLY A 64 3.20 -15.63 -10.13
C GLY A 64 4.49 -16.44 -10.33
N LEU A 65 5.45 -15.85 -11.02
CA LEU A 65 6.82 -16.37 -11.14
C LEU A 65 7.52 -16.43 -9.78
N LYS A 66 7.17 -15.49 -8.90
CA LYS A 66 7.59 -15.41 -7.50
C LYS A 66 6.41 -15.01 -6.64
N SER A 67 6.47 -15.42 -5.38
CA SER A 67 5.48 -15.09 -4.35
C SER A 67 6.08 -14.20 -3.26
N VAL A 68 5.31 -13.21 -2.80
CA VAL A 68 5.71 -12.20 -1.83
C VAL A 68 4.70 -12.15 -0.69
N PHE A 69 5.14 -12.36 0.55
CA PHE A 69 4.29 -12.17 1.73
C PHE A 69 4.51 -10.80 2.37
N LEU A 70 3.43 -10.09 2.71
CA LEU A 70 3.45 -8.72 3.24
C LEU A 70 3.32 -8.67 4.77
N ALA A 71 4.38 -9.05 5.50
CA ALA A 71 4.43 -8.93 6.95
C ALA A 71 4.84 -7.52 7.40
N GLY A 72 4.61 -7.22 8.68
CA GLY A 72 4.91 -5.92 9.27
C GLY A 72 3.69 -5.18 9.79
N THR A 73 3.80 -3.85 9.84
CA THR A 73 2.72 -2.97 10.28
C THR A 73 1.45 -3.18 9.44
N THR A 74 0.37 -3.63 10.08
CA THR A 74 -0.94 -3.82 9.45
C THR A 74 -1.93 -2.69 9.72
N SER A 75 -1.64 -1.82 10.68
CA SER A 75 -2.44 -0.62 10.94
C SER A 75 -2.25 0.40 9.82
N LYS A 76 -3.35 1.01 9.36
CA LYS A 76 -3.28 2.15 8.47
C LYS A 76 -2.81 3.39 9.25
N ILE A 77 -1.52 3.71 9.13
CA ILE A 77 -0.91 4.87 9.81
C ILE A 77 -0.96 6.11 8.93
N ASP A 78 -0.57 5.97 7.66
CA ASP A 78 -0.51 7.07 6.72
C ASP A 78 -1.81 7.19 5.91
N MET A 79 -1.89 8.24 5.09
CA MET A 79 -3.02 8.44 4.16
C MET A 79 -3.20 7.24 3.22
N SER A 80 -2.08 6.65 2.77
CA SER A 80 -2.02 5.47 1.91
C SER A 80 -1.51 4.25 2.68
N ASP A 81 -2.11 3.08 2.44
CA ASP A 81 -1.58 1.82 2.95
C ASP A 81 -0.37 1.39 2.11
N TRP A 82 0.73 1.01 2.77
CA TRP A 82 1.96 0.59 2.08
C TRP A 82 1.76 -0.70 1.28
N ARG A 83 0.86 -1.59 1.72
CA ARG A 83 0.54 -2.85 1.02
C ARG A 83 -0.21 -2.57 -0.27
N GLU A 84 -1.19 -1.68 -0.22
CA GLU A 84 -1.93 -1.22 -1.41
C GLU A 84 -0.98 -0.51 -2.38
N THR A 85 -0.12 0.37 -1.84
CA THR A 85 0.87 1.12 -2.62
C THR A 85 1.84 0.18 -3.35
N LEU A 86 2.44 -0.77 -2.62
CA LEU A 86 3.34 -1.77 -3.19
C LEU A 86 2.62 -2.63 -4.24
N SER A 87 1.43 -3.15 -3.91
CA SER A 87 0.66 -4.03 -4.78
C SER A 87 0.27 -3.33 -6.08
N ALA A 88 -0.18 -2.06 -6.01
CA ALA A 88 -0.46 -1.25 -7.20
C ALA A 88 0.81 -1.02 -8.03
N SER A 89 1.94 -0.74 -7.37
CA SER A 89 3.22 -0.47 -8.03
C SER A 89 3.84 -1.69 -8.74
N LEU A 90 3.39 -2.90 -8.39
CA LEU A 90 3.79 -4.19 -8.97
C LEU A 90 2.72 -4.78 -9.90
N SER A 91 1.72 -3.99 -10.32
CA SER A 91 0.60 -4.47 -11.14
C SER A 91 1.00 -5.03 -12.50
N ASP A 92 2.13 -4.60 -13.06
CA ASP A 92 2.70 -5.08 -14.32
C ASP A 92 3.68 -6.26 -14.14
N VAL A 93 3.92 -6.67 -12.89
CA VAL A 93 4.88 -7.70 -12.52
C VAL A 93 4.16 -9.03 -12.28
N PRO A 94 4.61 -10.17 -12.85
CA PRO A 94 3.96 -11.46 -12.67
C PRO A 94 4.31 -12.10 -11.32
N VAL A 95 3.91 -11.47 -10.21
CA VAL A 95 4.09 -11.97 -8.83
C VAL A 95 2.76 -12.32 -8.18
N THR A 96 2.78 -13.27 -7.26
CA THR A 96 1.68 -13.48 -6.32
C THR A 96 2.02 -12.76 -5.02
N ILE A 97 1.08 -11.98 -4.50
CA ILE A 97 1.23 -11.20 -3.27
C ILE A 97 0.23 -11.76 -2.24
N TYR A 98 0.75 -12.21 -1.10
CA TYR A 98 -0.05 -12.60 0.06
C TYR A 98 -0.19 -11.40 0.98
N ASP A 99 -1.42 -10.89 1.11
CA ASP A 99 -1.74 -9.79 2.01
C ASP A 99 -2.47 -10.33 3.27
N PRO A 100 -1.83 -10.29 4.45
CA PRO A 100 -2.42 -10.78 5.68
C PRO A 100 -3.47 -9.83 6.28
N TYR A 101 -3.69 -8.64 5.70
CA TYR A 101 -4.65 -7.69 6.23
C TYR A 101 -6.05 -8.29 6.35
N ARG A 102 -6.71 -7.98 7.48
CA ARG A 102 -8.12 -8.28 7.70
C ARG A 102 -8.87 -7.05 8.14
N ALA A 103 -9.82 -6.63 7.31
CA ALA A 103 -10.68 -5.48 7.59
C ALA A 103 -11.72 -5.75 8.70
N ASP A 104 -12.01 -7.02 8.98
CA ASP A 104 -12.93 -7.48 10.01
C ASP A 104 -12.22 -7.88 11.32
N TRP A 105 -10.95 -7.50 11.47
CA TRP A 105 -10.27 -7.56 12.76
C TRP A 105 -10.79 -6.46 13.69
N ASP A 106 -11.22 -6.84 14.89
CA ASP A 106 -11.71 -5.89 15.90
C ASP A 106 -11.22 -6.24 17.32
N SER A 107 -11.56 -5.40 18.30
CA SER A 107 -11.13 -5.55 19.69
C SER A 107 -11.73 -6.75 20.43
N SER A 108 -12.69 -7.47 19.83
CA SER A 108 -13.23 -8.71 20.40
C SER A 108 -12.32 -9.91 20.18
N TRP A 109 -11.36 -9.78 19.24
CA TRP A 109 -10.39 -10.82 18.96
C TRP A 109 -9.41 -10.96 20.09
N ARG A 110 -9.32 -12.18 20.64
CA ARG A 110 -8.41 -12.51 21.73
C ARG A 110 -7.18 -13.21 21.19
N GLU A 111 -6.01 -12.75 21.61
CA GLU A 111 -4.72 -13.40 21.36
C GLU A 111 -4.61 -14.68 22.21
N ASP A 112 -5.37 -15.70 21.83
CA ASP A 112 -5.45 -17.00 22.50
C ASP A 112 -5.49 -18.09 21.42
N ILE A 113 -4.61 -19.08 21.53
CA ILE A 113 -4.55 -20.22 20.60
C ILE A 113 -5.88 -21.00 20.54
N ASN A 114 -6.69 -20.98 21.60
CA ASN A 114 -8.01 -21.61 21.61
C ASN A 114 -9.10 -20.75 20.97
N PHE A 115 -8.82 -19.47 20.68
CA PHE A 115 -9.74 -18.61 19.95
C PHE A 115 -9.55 -18.81 18.44
N ALA A 116 -10.45 -19.61 17.85
CA ALA A 116 -10.31 -20.09 16.48
C ALA A 116 -10.06 -18.99 15.41
N PRO A 117 -10.71 -17.80 15.45
CA PRO A 117 -10.43 -16.76 14.46
C PRO A 117 -8.98 -16.27 14.52
N TYR A 118 -8.47 -15.97 15.72
CA TYR A 118 -7.07 -15.59 15.93
C TYR A 118 -6.10 -16.68 15.50
N ARG A 119 -6.32 -17.92 15.97
CA ARG A 119 -5.47 -19.06 15.62
C ARG A 119 -5.39 -19.28 14.11
N LYS A 120 -6.53 -19.28 13.41
CA LYS A 120 -6.55 -19.48 11.95
C LYS A 120 -5.81 -18.39 11.20
N GLN A 121 -5.88 -17.14 11.67
CA GLN A 121 -5.10 -16.05 11.09
C GLN A 121 -3.61 -16.32 11.23
N VAL A 122 -3.13 -16.59 12.45
CA VAL A 122 -1.71 -16.82 12.72
C VAL A 122 -1.19 -18.07 11.98
N GLU A 123 -1.96 -19.16 11.96
CA GLU A 123 -1.63 -20.37 11.20
C GLU A 123 -1.53 -20.10 9.70
N TRP A 124 -2.45 -19.31 9.13
CA TRP A 124 -2.40 -18.90 7.73
C TRP A 124 -1.19 -18.02 7.43
N GLU A 125 -0.90 -17.03 8.27
CA GLU A 125 0.27 -16.15 8.09
C GLU A 125 1.57 -16.96 8.08
N LEU A 126 1.75 -17.88 9.03
CA LEU A 126 2.92 -18.75 9.09
C LEU A 126 3.04 -19.66 7.87
N ASP A 127 1.93 -20.27 7.43
CA ASP A 127 1.90 -21.14 6.23
C ASP A 127 2.27 -20.37 4.95
N LYS A 128 1.72 -19.17 4.77
CA LYS A 128 2.03 -18.36 3.58
C LYS A 128 3.43 -17.76 3.64
N GLN A 129 3.94 -17.40 4.82
CA GLN A 129 5.34 -16.99 4.97
C GLN A 129 6.31 -18.12 4.64
N ASP A 130 5.99 -19.36 5.02
CA ASP A 130 6.81 -20.52 4.68
C ASP A 130 6.85 -20.75 3.16
N LYS A 131 5.68 -20.72 2.52
CA LYS A 131 5.53 -20.94 1.07
C LYS A 131 6.05 -19.79 0.20
N ALA A 132 6.07 -18.56 0.71
CA ALA A 132 6.50 -17.41 -0.07
C ALA A 132 7.99 -17.48 -0.43
N ASP A 133 8.32 -17.10 -1.66
CA ASP A 133 9.71 -16.93 -2.10
C ASP A 133 10.38 -15.75 -1.37
N ILE A 134 9.60 -14.69 -1.11
CA ILE A 134 10.05 -13.45 -0.47
C ILE A 134 9.10 -13.13 0.68
N VAL A 135 9.65 -12.86 1.87
CA VAL A 135 8.93 -12.31 3.01
C VAL A 135 9.36 -10.87 3.19
N VAL A 136 8.44 -9.93 3.01
CA VAL A 136 8.65 -8.53 3.32
C VAL A 136 8.32 -8.32 4.79
N ILE A 137 9.18 -7.63 5.53
CA ILE A 137 8.87 -7.13 6.87
C ILE A 137 8.92 -5.61 6.85
N HIS A 138 7.76 -4.95 6.95
CA HIS A 138 7.67 -3.50 6.99
C HIS A 138 7.52 -2.96 8.43
N PHE A 139 8.56 -2.34 8.95
CA PHE A 139 8.58 -1.69 10.27
C PHE A 139 8.28 -0.20 10.16
N HIS A 140 7.02 0.19 10.35
CA HIS A 140 6.64 1.61 10.34
C HIS A 140 7.13 2.34 11.62
N PRO A 141 7.72 3.56 11.54
CA PRO A 141 8.23 4.27 12.72
C PRO A 141 7.20 4.55 13.82
N ALA A 142 5.93 4.70 13.44
CA ALA A 142 4.82 4.96 14.37
C ALA A 142 4.27 3.73 15.10
N THR A 143 4.77 2.52 14.80
CA THR A 143 4.31 1.29 15.44
C THR A 143 5.46 0.52 16.05
N GLN A 144 5.15 -0.34 17.01
CA GLN A 144 6.16 -1.23 17.59
C GLN A 144 6.35 -2.51 16.76
N ALA A 145 5.28 -3.00 16.11
CA ALA A 145 5.24 -4.24 15.32
C ALA A 145 5.95 -5.44 16.00
N PRO A 146 5.60 -5.79 17.26
CA PRO A 146 6.32 -6.80 18.03
C PRO A 146 6.23 -8.21 17.43
N VAL A 147 5.07 -8.60 16.88
CA VAL A 147 4.91 -9.89 16.18
C VAL A 147 5.83 -9.95 14.97
N SER A 148 5.96 -8.85 14.22
CA SER A 148 6.84 -8.79 13.05
C SER A 148 8.32 -8.88 13.37
N LEU A 149 8.74 -8.56 14.60
CA LEU A 149 10.10 -8.87 15.05
C LEU A 149 10.31 -10.38 15.23
N LEU A 150 9.28 -11.12 15.65
CA LEU A 150 9.34 -12.59 15.73
C LEU A 150 9.42 -13.19 14.33
N GLU A 151 8.55 -12.74 13.42
CA GLU A 151 8.52 -13.17 12.01
C GLU A 151 9.85 -12.90 11.32
N PHE A 152 10.41 -11.70 11.55
CA PHE A 152 11.72 -11.33 11.02
C PHE A 152 12.81 -12.30 11.47
N GLU A 153 12.89 -12.63 12.76
CA GLU A 153 13.90 -13.56 13.28
C GLU A 153 13.71 -15.00 12.77
N ILE A 154 12.47 -15.45 12.52
CA ILE A 154 12.19 -16.77 11.92
C ILE A 154 12.87 -16.89 10.55
N TRP A 155 12.74 -15.87 9.70
CA TRP A 155 13.16 -15.94 8.30
C TRP A 155 14.51 -15.30 8.00
N ALA A 156 15.04 -14.45 8.87
CA ALA A 156 16.29 -13.71 8.62
C ALA A 156 17.49 -14.62 8.33
N ARG A 157 17.49 -15.87 8.84
CA ARG A 157 18.56 -16.85 8.63
C ARG A 157 18.49 -17.56 7.28
N VAL A 158 17.38 -17.47 6.55
CA VAL A 158 17.21 -18.10 5.24
C VAL A 158 17.73 -17.11 4.18
N PRO A 159 18.88 -17.39 3.53
CA PRO A 159 19.50 -16.45 2.62
C PRO A 159 18.55 -16.04 1.49
N GLY A 160 18.41 -14.73 1.26
CA GLY A 160 17.59 -14.19 0.19
C GLY A 160 16.06 -14.26 0.41
N LYS A 161 15.58 -14.84 1.52
CA LYS A 161 14.13 -14.95 1.79
C LYS A 161 13.52 -13.61 2.23
N VAL A 162 14.24 -12.79 3.00
CA VAL A 162 13.67 -11.57 3.59
C VAL A 162 14.07 -10.30 2.82
N ILE A 163 13.16 -9.34 2.71
CA ILE A 163 13.44 -7.91 2.49
C ILE A 163 12.86 -7.16 3.68
N THR A 164 13.65 -6.30 4.30
CA THR A 164 13.17 -5.48 5.42
C THR A 164 13.00 -4.03 4.98
N VAL A 165 11.80 -3.47 5.17
CA VAL A 165 11.61 -2.02 5.13
C VAL A 165 11.66 -1.54 6.56
N CYS A 166 12.68 -0.75 6.88
CA CYS A 166 12.79 -0.11 8.17
C CYS A 166 13.23 1.31 7.86
N PRO A 167 12.37 2.32 7.97
CA PRO A 167 12.76 3.72 7.85
C PRO A 167 13.50 4.19 9.12
N GLU A 168 14.11 5.37 9.06
CA GLU A 168 14.57 6.04 10.28
C GLU A 168 13.42 6.28 11.27
N GLY A 169 13.72 6.25 12.56
CA GLY A 169 12.72 6.47 13.62
C GLY A 169 12.03 5.21 14.16
N TYR A 170 12.12 4.05 13.49
CA TYR A 170 11.62 2.80 14.10
C TYR A 170 12.39 2.47 15.38
N TRP A 171 11.65 2.24 16.48
CA TRP A 171 12.20 2.17 17.84
C TRP A 171 13.25 1.07 18.06
N LYS A 172 13.24 0.00 17.24
CA LYS A 172 14.23 -1.09 17.26
C LYS A 172 15.11 -1.13 16.02
N ARG A 173 15.18 -0.06 15.23
CA ARG A 173 15.98 0.04 14.00
C ARG A 173 17.40 -0.48 14.17
N GLY A 174 18.11 -0.08 15.23
CA GLY A 174 19.48 -0.54 15.48
C GLY A 174 19.61 -2.06 15.61
N ASN A 175 18.63 -2.74 16.23
CA ASN A 175 18.61 -4.20 16.32
C ASN A 175 18.34 -4.83 14.95
N VAL A 176 17.36 -4.30 14.22
CA VAL A 176 17.03 -4.73 12.85
C VAL A 176 18.27 -4.62 11.95
N GLN A 177 18.99 -3.49 11.99
CA GLN A 177 20.22 -3.27 11.23
C GLN A 177 21.32 -4.30 11.57
N ILE A 178 21.51 -4.62 12.85
CA ILE A 178 22.52 -5.61 13.28
C ILE A 178 22.16 -7.00 12.73
N VAL A 179 20.90 -7.40 12.81
CA VAL A 179 20.42 -8.70 12.29
C VAL A 179 20.55 -8.74 10.77
N CYS A 180 20.13 -7.67 10.07
CA CYS A 180 20.27 -7.57 8.63
C CYS A 180 21.73 -7.68 8.19
N ARG A 181 22.64 -6.97 8.86
CA ARG A 181 24.07 -7.06 8.59
C ARG A 181 24.63 -8.45 8.88
N LYS A 182 24.18 -9.09 9.97
CA LYS A 182 24.67 -10.41 10.39
C LYS A 182 24.29 -11.52 9.42
N PHE A 183 23.07 -11.48 8.88
CA PHE A 183 22.54 -12.54 8.01
C PHE A 183 22.48 -12.14 6.53
N GLY A 184 22.93 -10.94 6.17
CA GLY A 184 22.90 -10.45 4.79
C GLY A 184 21.48 -10.17 4.28
N VAL A 185 20.57 -9.76 5.17
CA VAL A 185 19.22 -9.34 4.77
C VAL A 185 19.28 -7.95 4.16
N GLU A 186 18.68 -7.80 2.99
CA GLU A 186 18.52 -6.52 2.31
C GLU A 186 17.54 -5.64 3.08
N MET A 187 18.01 -4.46 3.50
CA MET A 187 17.21 -3.49 4.24
C MET A 187 17.11 -2.19 3.43
N VAL A 188 15.90 -1.69 3.28
CA VAL A 188 15.56 -0.45 2.55
C VAL A 188 14.78 0.49 3.46
N ASP A 189 14.72 1.77 3.11
CA ASP A 189 14.10 2.80 3.95
C ASP A 189 12.66 3.15 3.57
N ASN A 190 12.15 2.69 2.41
CA ASN A 190 10.81 3.04 1.92
C ASN A 190 10.24 1.99 0.93
N VAL A 191 8.98 2.21 0.53
CA VAL A 191 8.22 1.32 -0.38
C VAL A 191 8.79 1.32 -1.81
N ASP A 192 9.37 2.41 -2.28
CA ASP A 192 9.99 2.47 -3.61
C ASP A 192 11.23 1.57 -3.68
N GLY A 193 12.11 1.66 -2.67
CA GLY A 193 13.26 0.75 -2.54
C GLY A 193 12.82 -0.70 -2.36
N LEU A 194 11.68 -0.94 -1.69
CA LEU A 194 11.10 -2.28 -1.58
C LEU A 194 10.67 -2.82 -2.95
N LYS A 195 9.99 -2.01 -3.76
CA LYS A 195 9.59 -2.38 -5.13
C LYS A 195 10.81 -2.80 -5.95
N GLU A 196 11.86 -1.99 -5.95
CA GLU A 196 13.10 -2.27 -6.67
C GLU A 196 13.75 -3.58 -6.21
N ALA A 197 13.80 -3.80 -4.88
CA ALA A 197 14.36 -5.03 -4.30
C ALA A 197 13.55 -6.29 -4.67
N VAL A 198 12.21 -6.20 -4.71
CA VAL A 198 11.36 -7.31 -5.17
C VAL A 198 11.60 -7.61 -6.66
N VAL A 199 11.60 -6.58 -7.51
CA VAL A 199 11.81 -6.73 -8.96
C VAL A 199 13.18 -7.35 -9.27
N LYS A 200 14.22 -6.94 -8.55
CA LYS A 200 15.58 -7.48 -8.69
C LYS A 200 15.67 -8.99 -8.40
N ARG A 201 14.75 -9.55 -7.62
CA ARG A 201 14.70 -10.98 -7.25
C ARG A 201 13.88 -11.83 -8.22
N LEU A 202 13.30 -11.23 -9.24
CA LEU A 202 12.61 -11.97 -10.29
C LEU A 202 13.63 -12.65 -11.20
N PRO A 203 13.28 -13.81 -11.79
CA PRO A 203 14.12 -14.42 -12.81
C PRO A 203 14.28 -13.43 -13.97
N VAL A 204 15.51 -13.19 -14.40
CA VAL A 204 15.79 -12.49 -15.65
C VAL A 204 15.24 -13.37 -16.77
N GLY A 205 14.43 -12.80 -17.66
CA GLY A 205 13.79 -13.54 -18.74
C GLY A 205 14.78 -14.46 -19.47
N SER A 206 14.52 -15.76 -19.39
CA SER A 206 15.24 -16.82 -20.11
C SER A 206 14.81 -16.87 -21.58
#